data_AF-A0A8T4YXL7-F1
#
_entry.id   AF-A0A8T4YXL7-F1
#
_cell.length_a   1.000
_cell.length_b   1.000
_cell.length_c   1.000
_cell.angle_alpha   90.00
_cell.angle_beta   90.00
_cell.angle_gamma   90.00
#
_symmetry.space_group_name_H-M   'P 1'
#
loop_
_entity.id
_entity.type
_entity.pdbx_description
1 polymer ?
#
loop_
_entity_poly.entity_id
_entity_poly.type
_entity_poly.pdbx_seq_one_letter_code
_entity_poly.pdbx_strand_id
1 'polypeptide(L)'
;MSHKERYLKTVHLEVPDMIPVDGTNLDPIHAQRLLGKTPMSTELLLSQWGDVDMNHITRHNQGLVNEVAMELGFDSLMVNDWHLYPENFRPIFRDNGSYIDHLGRVFRIRPDVRTTYWVDGIVKSPEDLNRLELPNPEELNFGIVDT
;
A
#
# COMPACT_ATOMS: atom_id res chain seq x y z
N MET A 1 -7.10 19.14 -22.07
CA MET A 1 -7.85 18.09 -21.35
C MET A 1 -7.23 17.94 -19.98
N SER A 2 -8.00 17.71 -18.92
CA SER A 2 -7.43 17.36 -17.62
C SER A 2 -6.79 15.96 -17.66
N HIS A 3 -5.88 15.67 -16.72
CA HIS A 3 -5.29 14.34 -16.53
C HIS A 3 -6.36 13.24 -16.43
N LYS A 4 -7.36 13.45 -15.57
CA LYS A 4 -8.50 12.53 -15.39
C LYS A 4 -9.28 12.30 -16.67
N GLU A 5 -9.64 13.36 -17.40
CA GLU A 5 -10.38 13.22 -18.67
C GLU A 5 -9.55 12.45 -19.71
N ARG A 6 -8.25 12.71 -19.80
CA ARG A 6 -7.34 12.02 -20.73
C ARG A 6 -7.26 10.53 -20.43
N TYR A 7 -7.06 10.19 -19.16
CA TYR A 7 -7.02 8.81 -18.72
C TYR A 7 -8.35 8.08 -18.99
N LEU A 8 -9.48 8.68 -18.59
CA LEU A 8 -10.80 8.06 -18.75
C LEU A 8 -11.21 7.90 -20.21
N LYS A 9 -10.91 8.87 -21.09
CA LYS A 9 -11.15 8.71 -22.53
C LYS A 9 -10.41 7.51 -23.10
N THR A 10 -9.15 7.34 -22.72
CA THR A 10 -8.34 6.21 -23.18
C THR A 10 -8.92 4.88 -22.69
N VAL A 11 -9.34 4.80 -21.42
CA VAL A 11 -10.03 3.62 -20.86
C VAL A 11 -11.32 3.31 -21.61
N HIS A 12 -12.05 4.33 -22.05
CA HIS A 12 -13.29 4.20 -22.82
C HIS A 12 -13.08 4.02 -24.34
N LEU A 13 -11.83 3.81 -24.79
CA LEU A 13 -11.47 3.65 -26.21
C LEU A 13 -11.85 4.87 -27.08
N GLU A 14 -11.92 6.05 -26.47
CA GLU A 14 -12.05 7.33 -27.17
C GLU A 14 -10.68 7.93 -27.50
N VAL A 15 -10.66 8.96 -28.35
CA VAL A 15 -9.43 9.67 -28.72
C VAL A 15 -9.10 10.75 -27.67
N PRO A 16 -8.00 10.63 -26.90
CA PRO A 16 -7.52 11.67 -26.01
C PRO A 16 -6.74 12.77 -26.76
N ASP A 17 -6.37 13.85 -26.07
CA ASP A 17 -5.49 14.89 -26.63
C ASP A 17 -4.02 14.43 -26.77
N MET A 18 -3.60 13.46 -25.97
CA MET A 18 -2.32 12.73 -26.07
C MET A 18 -2.44 11.37 -25.37
N ILE A 19 -1.46 10.48 -25.58
CA ILE A 19 -1.39 9.19 -24.88
C ILE A 19 -1.20 9.45 -23.38
N PRO A 20 -2.06 8.91 -22.48
CA PRO A 20 -1.86 9.09 -21.05
C PRO A 20 -0.62 8.35 -20.56
N VAL A 21 0.04 8.89 -19.55
CA VAL A 21 1.18 8.28 -18.88
C VAL A 21 0.79 7.95 -17.46
N ASP A 22 0.94 6.68 -17.08
CA ASP A 22 0.78 6.22 -15.70
C ASP A 22 2.14 5.80 -15.10
N GLY A 23 2.28 6.00 -13.80
CA GLY A 23 3.43 5.58 -13.01
C GLY A 23 3.12 4.40 -12.11
N THR A 24 2.40 3.38 -12.60
CA THR A 24 2.05 2.21 -11.81
C THR A 24 3.29 1.62 -11.12
N ASN A 25 3.18 1.34 -9.82
CA ASN A 25 4.25 0.85 -8.96
C ASN A 25 5.45 1.81 -8.78
N LEU A 26 5.22 3.13 -8.79
CA LEU A 26 6.23 4.07 -8.30
C LEU A 26 6.63 3.76 -6.86
N ASP A 27 7.87 3.29 -6.68
CA ASP A 27 8.40 2.84 -5.39
C ASP A 27 8.70 4.03 -4.46
N PRO A 28 8.40 3.94 -3.15
CA PRO A 28 8.78 4.94 -2.16
C PRO A 28 10.26 5.36 -2.19
N ILE A 29 11.20 4.50 -2.62
CA ILE A 29 12.61 4.88 -2.77
C ILE A 29 12.83 5.94 -3.86
N HIS A 30 12.02 5.91 -4.92
CA HIS A 30 12.05 6.96 -5.95
C HIS A 30 11.39 8.23 -5.43
N ALA A 31 10.28 8.11 -4.70
CA ALA A 31 9.63 9.24 -4.05
C ALA A 31 10.56 9.95 -3.07
N GLN A 32 11.31 9.19 -2.26
CA GLN A 32 12.32 9.73 -1.35
C GLN A 32 13.39 10.55 -2.08
N ARG A 33 13.89 10.06 -3.21
CA ARG A 33 14.95 10.74 -3.97
C ARG A 33 14.47 12.04 -4.61
N LEU A 34 13.22 12.09 -5.04
CA LEU A 34 12.64 13.26 -5.71
C LEU A 34 12.19 14.32 -4.70
N LEU A 35 11.53 13.90 -3.60
CA LEU A 35 10.97 14.82 -2.60
C LEU A 35 11.92 15.16 -1.44
N GLY A 36 12.96 14.35 -1.21
CA GLY A 36 13.80 14.43 -0.01
C GLY A 36 13.08 14.01 1.29
N LYS A 37 11.84 13.51 1.21
CA LYS A 37 11.03 13.05 2.34
C LYS A 37 11.27 11.56 2.61
N THR A 38 11.38 11.17 3.88
CA THR A 38 11.69 9.78 4.25
C THR A 38 10.42 8.93 4.33
N PRO A 39 10.32 7.81 3.58
CA PRO A 39 9.26 6.83 3.75
C PRO A 39 9.32 6.17 5.13
N MET A 40 8.16 5.78 5.65
CA MET A 40 8.08 5.00 6.87
C MET A 40 8.38 3.53 6.55
N SER A 41 9.34 2.95 7.27
CA SER A 41 9.74 1.56 7.14
C SER A 41 8.93 0.66 8.06
N THR A 42 8.71 -0.58 7.63
CA THR A 42 8.18 -1.67 8.49
C THR A 42 9.14 -2.03 9.64
N GLU A 43 10.39 -1.56 9.63
CA GLU A 43 11.29 -1.59 10.79
C GLU A 43 10.71 -0.86 12.02
N LEU A 44 9.83 0.13 11.82
CA LEU A 44 9.09 0.77 12.92
C LEU A 44 8.26 -0.24 13.71
N LEU A 45 7.78 -1.29 13.05
CA LEU A 45 7.02 -2.36 13.72
C LEU A 45 7.91 -3.16 14.67
N LEU A 46 9.19 -3.33 14.35
CA LEU A 46 10.15 -4.01 15.22
C LEU A 46 10.50 -3.16 16.45
N SER A 47 10.72 -1.85 16.26
CA SER A 47 11.10 -0.97 17.37
C SER A 47 9.96 -0.71 18.36
N GLN A 48 8.71 -0.80 17.91
CA GLN A 48 7.52 -0.58 18.73
C GLN A 48 6.72 -1.86 19.00
N TRP A 49 7.25 -3.05 18.64
CA TRP A 49 6.57 -4.34 18.85
C TRP A 49 5.12 -4.39 18.32
N GLY A 50 4.88 -3.76 17.16
CA GLY A 50 3.54 -3.69 16.57
C GLY A 50 2.61 -2.68 17.23
N ASP A 51 3.08 -1.85 18.16
CA ASP A 51 2.33 -0.74 18.73
C ASP A 51 2.24 0.48 17.76
N VAL A 52 2.13 0.21 16.45
CA VAL A 52 1.96 1.21 15.39
C VAL A 52 0.75 0.84 14.55
N ASP A 53 -0.08 1.83 14.21
CA ASP A 53 -1.14 1.65 13.22
C ASP A 53 -0.53 1.48 11.82
N MET A 54 -0.76 0.32 11.21
CA MET A 54 -0.27 0.03 9.85
C MET A 54 -0.88 0.96 8.80
N ASN A 55 -2.09 1.47 9.03
CA ASN A 55 -2.70 2.45 8.15
C ASN A 55 -1.96 3.79 8.19
N HIS A 56 -1.41 4.18 9.34
CA HIS A 56 -0.59 5.39 9.44
C HIS A 56 0.66 5.30 8.55
N ILE A 57 1.39 4.18 8.63
CA ILE A 57 2.57 3.94 7.79
C ILE A 57 2.19 3.97 6.30
N THR A 58 1.11 3.29 5.93
CA THR A 58 0.73 3.19 4.51
C THR A 58 0.21 4.50 3.96
N ARG A 59 -0.66 5.23 4.69
CA ARG A 59 -1.16 6.55 4.26
C ARG A 59 -0.01 7.53 4.06
N HIS A 60 1.00 7.53 4.95
CA HIS A 60 2.21 8.34 4.77
C HIS A 60 2.94 7.99 3.47
N ASN A 61 3.25 6.70 3.25
CA ASN A 61 3.99 6.27 2.06
C ASN A 61 3.22 6.50 0.76
N GLN A 62 1.90 6.23 0.75
CA GLN A 62 1.03 6.49 -0.39
C GLN A 62 0.94 7.99 -0.70
N GLY A 63 0.93 8.85 0.33
CA GLY A 63 0.98 10.31 0.15
C GLY A 63 2.24 10.77 -0.58
N LEU A 64 3.41 10.22 -0.23
CA LEU A 64 4.67 10.53 -0.92
C LEU A 64 4.66 10.10 -2.38
N VAL A 65 4.12 8.91 -2.67
CA VAL A 65 4.01 8.40 -4.04
C VAL A 65 3.03 9.24 -4.87
N ASN A 66 1.89 9.62 -4.28
CA ASN A 66 0.91 10.50 -4.93
C ASN A 66 1.48 11.88 -5.23
N GLU A 67 2.23 12.46 -4.29
CA GLU A 67 2.88 13.77 -4.48
C GLU A 67 3.84 13.73 -5.67
N VAL A 68 4.71 12.72 -5.75
CA VAL A 68 5.60 12.56 -6.90
C VAL A 68 4.84 12.29 -8.19
N ALA A 69 3.80 11.44 -8.16
CA ALA A 69 3.01 11.17 -9.35
C ALA A 69 2.38 12.46 -9.92
N MET A 70 1.91 13.35 -9.04
CA MET A 70 1.42 14.67 -9.43
C MET A 70 2.53 15.58 -9.96
N GLU A 71 3.70 15.63 -9.31
CA GLU A 71 4.84 16.44 -9.78
C GLU A 71 5.37 16.00 -11.15
N LEU A 72 5.37 14.69 -11.42
CA LEU A 72 5.77 14.11 -12.71
C LEU A 72 4.69 14.25 -13.79
N GLY A 73 3.50 14.73 -13.43
CA GLY A 73 2.40 14.93 -14.37
C GLY A 73 1.77 13.63 -14.86
N PHE A 74 1.76 12.57 -14.04
CA PHE A 74 1.06 11.33 -14.38
C PHE A 74 -0.45 11.56 -14.46
N ASP A 75 -1.08 10.85 -15.39
CA ASP A 75 -2.51 10.99 -15.67
C ASP A 75 -3.41 10.21 -14.70
N SER A 76 -2.81 9.36 -13.87
CA SER A 76 -3.50 8.59 -12.84
C SER A 76 -2.66 8.48 -11.57
N LEU A 77 -3.36 8.29 -10.46
CA LEU A 77 -2.79 7.89 -9.18
C LEU A 77 -3.11 6.41 -8.96
N MET A 78 -2.13 5.65 -8.50
CA MET A 78 -2.32 4.24 -8.17
C MET A 78 -2.49 4.09 -6.67
N VAL A 79 -3.50 3.32 -6.25
CA VAL A 79 -3.64 2.85 -4.88
C VAL A 79 -2.94 1.51 -4.75
N ASN A 80 -2.00 1.38 -3.81
CA ASN A 80 -1.37 0.09 -3.50
C ASN A 80 -2.24 -0.72 -2.53
N ASP A 81 -3.12 -1.55 -3.09
CA ASP A 81 -4.08 -2.40 -2.37
C ASP A 81 -3.42 -3.48 -1.48
N TRP A 82 -2.15 -3.80 -1.70
CA TRP A 82 -1.40 -4.74 -0.84
C TRP A 82 -1.19 -4.22 0.58
N HIS A 83 -1.24 -2.91 0.76
CA HIS A 83 -0.98 -2.21 2.02
C HIS A 83 -2.25 -1.53 2.59
N LEU A 84 -3.43 -1.94 2.15
CA LEU A 84 -4.68 -1.45 2.70
C LEU A 84 -4.98 -2.20 4.00
N TYR A 85 -5.11 -1.51 5.13
CA TYR A 85 -5.41 -2.13 6.42
C TYR A 85 -6.73 -1.57 6.99
N PRO A 86 -7.41 -2.28 7.91
CA PRO A 86 -8.48 -1.69 8.72
C PRO A 86 -7.96 -0.51 9.57
N GLU A 87 -8.84 0.43 9.92
CA GLU A 87 -8.45 1.53 10.82
C GLU A 87 -7.93 1.02 12.17
N ASN A 88 -6.84 1.61 12.64
CA ASN A 88 -6.14 1.20 13.86
C ASN A 88 -5.63 -0.25 13.83
N PHE A 89 -5.47 -0.86 12.66
CA PHE A 89 -4.96 -2.22 12.55
C PHE A 89 -3.52 -2.31 13.06
N ARG A 90 -3.32 -3.22 14.00
CA ARG A 90 -2.03 -3.53 14.60
C ARG A 90 -1.66 -4.97 14.26
N PRO A 91 -0.47 -5.21 13.71
CA PRO A 91 -0.08 -6.54 13.28
C PRO A 91 0.21 -7.44 14.49
N ILE A 92 -0.10 -8.74 14.36
CA ILE A 92 0.17 -9.71 15.43
C ILE A 92 1.55 -10.31 15.19
N PHE A 93 2.50 -9.99 16.07
CA PHE A 93 3.85 -10.56 16.00
C PHE A 93 3.85 -12.04 16.39
N ARG A 94 4.50 -12.87 15.57
CA ARG A 94 4.76 -14.30 15.88
C ARG A 94 6.13 -14.50 16.53
N ASP A 95 7.11 -13.70 16.13
CA ASP A 95 8.50 -13.76 16.60
C ASP A 95 9.22 -12.43 16.33
N ASN A 96 10.52 -12.37 16.65
CA ASN A 96 11.39 -11.21 16.44
C ASN A 96 11.75 -11.00 14.95
N GLY A 97 10.75 -10.77 14.12
CA GLY A 97 10.95 -10.58 12.69
C GLY A 97 9.73 -10.87 11.84
N SER A 98 8.71 -11.53 12.38
CA SER A 98 7.55 -11.94 11.60
C SER A 98 6.24 -11.50 12.25
N TYR A 99 5.31 -11.04 11.43
CA TYR A 99 3.98 -10.64 11.86
C TYR A 99 2.90 -11.17 10.92
N ILE A 100 1.68 -11.28 11.43
CA ILE A 100 0.49 -11.64 10.68
C ILE A 100 -0.32 -10.38 10.42
N ASP A 101 -0.79 -10.20 9.18
CA ASP A 101 -1.70 -9.14 8.84
C ASP A 101 -3.19 -9.55 8.94
N HIS A 102 -4.09 -8.61 8.62
CA HIS A 102 -5.53 -8.78 8.69
C HIS A 102 -6.11 -9.79 7.67
N LEU A 103 -5.33 -10.23 6.67
CA LEU A 103 -5.71 -11.30 5.74
C LEU A 103 -5.09 -12.65 6.12
N GLY A 104 -4.38 -12.71 7.25
CA GLY A 104 -3.69 -13.91 7.68
C GLY A 104 -2.40 -14.19 6.90
N ARG A 105 -1.84 -13.21 6.20
CA ARG A 105 -0.52 -13.31 5.54
C ARG A 105 0.55 -13.11 6.59
N VAL A 106 1.54 -14.00 6.61
CA VAL A 106 2.71 -13.92 7.47
C VAL A 106 3.82 -13.22 6.71
N PHE A 107 4.17 -12.04 7.17
CA PHE A 107 5.27 -11.25 6.64
C PHE A 107 6.52 -11.43 7.47
N ARG A 108 7.67 -11.37 6.82
CA ARG A 108 8.98 -11.33 7.47
C ARG A 108 9.70 -10.04 7.14
N ILE A 109 10.12 -9.34 8.18
CA ILE A 109 10.90 -8.11 8.13
C ILE A 109 12.38 -8.50 8.07
N ARG A 110 13.10 -7.95 7.09
CA ARG A 110 14.54 -8.13 6.89
C ARG A 110 15.25 -6.78 6.85
N PRO A 111 15.65 -6.25 8.02
CA PRO A 111 16.29 -4.93 8.12
C PRO A 111 17.62 -4.85 7.35
N ASP A 112 18.35 -5.97 7.29
CA ASP A 112 19.64 -6.06 6.60
C ASP A 112 19.55 -5.78 5.09
N VAL A 113 18.39 -6.05 4.49
CA VAL A 113 18.09 -5.74 3.09
C VAL A 113 16.94 -4.74 2.95
N ARG A 114 16.53 -4.09 4.05
CA ARG A 114 15.47 -3.06 4.12
C ARG A 114 14.18 -3.45 3.41
N THR A 115 13.73 -4.68 3.61
CA THR A 115 12.55 -5.20 2.92
C THR A 115 11.66 -6.01 3.86
N THR A 116 10.38 -6.07 3.51
CA THR A 116 9.41 -6.94 4.15
C THR A 116 8.68 -7.69 3.05
N TYR A 117 8.57 -9.00 3.19
CA TYR A 117 8.00 -9.87 2.16
C TYR A 117 7.13 -10.94 2.79
N TRP A 118 6.12 -11.34 2.04
CA TRP A 118 5.20 -12.41 2.41
C TRP A 118 5.92 -13.76 2.32
N VAL A 119 5.92 -14.52 3.41
CA VAL A 119 6.64 -15.81 3.51
C VAL A 119 5.75 -17.00 3.82
N ASP A 120 4.58 -16.76 4.41
CA ASP A 120 3.67 -17.83 4.80
C ASP A 120 2.24 -17.32 5.01
N GLY A 121 1.26 -18.18 5.27
CA GLY A 121 -0.13 -17.76 5.54
C GLY A 121 -0.86 -18.69 6.51
N ILE A 122 -1.95 -18.21 7.12
CA ILE A 122 -2.75 -19.00 8.05
C ILE A 122 -3.63 -20.06 7.37
N VAL A 123 -3.96 -19.87 6.09
CA VAL A 123 -4.75 -20.82 5.31
C VAL A 123 -3.86 -21.94 4.77
N LYS A 124 -4.05 -23.17 5.27
CA LYS A 124 -3.31 -24.37 4.87
C LYS A 124 -4.17 -25.44 4.23
N SER A 125 -5.48 -25.42 4.46
CA SER A 125 -6.44 -26.32 3.84
C SER A 125 -7.72 -25.58 3.42
N PRO A 126 -8.58 -26.22 2.61
CA PRO A 126 -9.91 -25.68 2.30
C PRO A 126 -10.75 -25.41 3.56
N GLU A 127 -10.60 -26.19 4.62
CA GLU A 127 -11.32 -25.99 5.88
C GLU A 127 -10.90 -24.71 6.59
N ASP A 128 -9.65 -24.25 6.43
CA ASP A 128 -9.19 -22.98 6.97
C ASP A 128 -9.86 -21.79 6.29
N LEU A 129 -10.22 -21.91 5.00
CA LEU A 129 -10.99 -20.87 4.29
C LEU A 129 -12.37 -20.67 4.93
N ASN A 130 -13.00 -21.74 5.41
CA ASN A 130 -14.30 -21.65 6.08
C ASN A 130 -14.21 -20.94 7.44
N ARG A 131 -13.00 -20.79 7.99
CA ARG A 131 -12.72 -20.11 9.26
C ARG A 131 -12.09 -18.74 9.06
N LEU A 132 -11.72 -18.39 7.83
CA LEU A 132 -11.10 -17.12 7.52
C LEU A 132 -12.18 -16.03 7.54
N GLU A 133 -12.04 -15.10 8.48
CA GLU A 133 -12.85 -13.88 8.50
C GLU A 133 -12.11 -12.80 7.72
N LEU A 134 -12.71 -12.35 6.62
CA LEU A 134 -12.20 -11.21 5.88
C LEU A 134 -12.56 -9.90 6.60
N PRO A 135 -11.72 -8.86 6.50
CA PRO A 135 -12.08 -7.54 7.03
C PRO A 135 -13.37 -7.03 6.38
N ASN A 136 -14.10 -6.19 7.10
CA ASN A 136 -15.20 -5.45 6.52
C ASN A 136 -14.65 -4.52 5.42
N PRO A 137 -15.14 -4.60 4.16
CA PRO A 137 -14.66 -3.74 3.07
C PRO A 137 -14.76 -2.24 3.38
N GLU A 138 -15.75 -1.82 4.17
CA GLU A 138 -15.92 -0.42 4.57
C GLU A 138 -14.83 0.08 5.53
N GLU A 139 -14.13 -0.83 6.22
CA GLU A 139 -13.01 -0.51 7.09
C GLU A 139 -11.68 -0.39 6.32
N LEU A 140 -11.64 -0.91 5.09
CA LEU A 140 -10.48 -0.87 4.22
C LEU A 140 -10.48 0.44 3.41
N ASN A 141 -10.09 1.54 4.04
CA ASN A 141 -10.09 2.86 3.41
C ASN A 141 -8.82 3.68 3.71
N PHE A 142 -8.23 4.24 2.66
CA PHE A 142 -7.13 5.20 2.80
C PHE A 142 -7.59 6.60 3.24
N GLY A 143 -8.83 6.99 2.97
CA GLY A 143 -9.35 8.35 3.23
C GLY A 143 -8.62 9.43 2.42
N ILE A 144 -7.91 9.04 1.35
CA ILE A 144 -7.07 9.93 0.51
C ILE A 144 -7.73 10.32 -0.81
N VAL A 145 -8.95 9.85 -1.06
CA VAL A 145 -9.77 10.29 -2.19
C VAL A 145 -10.93 11.09 -1.62
N ASP A 146 -11.12 12.30 -2.11
CA ASP A 146 -12.30 13.10 -1.77
C ASP A 146 -13.56 12.35 -2.21
N THR A 147 -14.56 12.26 -1.33
CA THR A 147 -15.91 11.78 -1.66
C THR A 147 -16.69 12.81 -2.46
#